data_AF-A0A1Q7MJ90-F1
#
_entry.id   AF-A0A1Q7MJ90-F1
#
_cell.length_a   1.000
_cell.length_b   1.000
_cell.length_c   1.000
_cell.angle_alpha   90.00
_cell.angle_beta   90.00
_cell.angle_gamma   90.00
#
_symmetry.space_group_name_H-M   'P 1'
#
loop_
_entity.id
_entity.type
_entity.pdbx_description
1 polymer ?
#
loop_
_entity_poly.entity_id
_entity_poly.type
_entity_poly.pdbx_seq_one_letter_code
_entity_poly.pdbx_strand_id
1 'polypeptide(L)'
;MGNSEMPKGWHEGTRAVIVETLRDRILSALLERSNLTITQFETLLVDQLGHDMANKRLTRGDMAQLRRDQRGISRGSFNRTLTQARQNVVEAIHTILLLGYCGLTESPSIAPFLEASERLKTSTSQLRDAAQSDPSVYQRTVDSIIEDLENAFQALFGRNRDT
;
A
#
# COMPACT_ATOMS: atom_id res chain seq x y z
N MET A 1 -23.08 -30.90 -25.74
CA MET A 1 -22.72 -30.57 -24.35
C MET A 1 -22.22 -29.14 -24.35
N GLY A 2 -23.03 -28.20 -23.85
CA GLY A 2 -22.73 -26.78 -23.89
C GLY A 2 -21.57 -26.46 -22.96
N ASN A 3 -20.50 -25.92 -23.52
CA ASN A 3 -19.42 -25.33 -22.76
C ASN A 3 -19.96 -24.00 -22.20
N SER A 4 -20.50 -24.03 -20.97
CA SER A 4 -20.91 -22.81 -20.29
C SER A 4 -19.65 -22.10 -19.83
N GLU A 5 -19.18 -21.14 -20.61
CA GLU A 5 -18.34 -20.07 -20.06
C GLU A 5 -19.18 -19.40 -18.96
N MET A 6 -18.87 -19.75 -17.71
CA MET A 6 -19.36 -19.03 -16.54
C MET A 6 -19.02 -17.55 -16.76
N PRO A 7 -19.97 -16.62 -16.61
CA PRO A 7 -19.65 -15.20 -16.72
C PRO A 7 -18.54 -14.92 -15.72
N LYS A 8 -17.43 -14.31 -16.17
CA LYS A 8 -16.35 -13.86 -15.28
C LYS A 8 -16.97 -13.06 -14.14
N GLY A 9 -17.04 -13.67 -12.97
CA GLY A 9 -17.76 -13.09 -11.84
C GLY A 9 -17.08 -11.79 -11.41
N TRP A 10 -17.85 -10.86 -10.83
CA TRP A 10 -17.32 -9.60 -10.28
C TRP A 10 -16.08 -9.82 -9.36
N HIS A 11 -16.00 -10.98 -8.70
CA HIS A 11 -14.84 -11.43 -7.94
C HIS A 11 -13.52 -11.45 -8.73
N GLU A 12 -13.53 -11.88 -10.00
CA GLU A 12 -12.32 -11.98 -10.83
C GLU A 12 -11.81 -10.60 -11.21
N GLY A 13 -12.72 -9.70 -11.64
CA GLY A 13 -12.40 -8.31 -11.95
C GLY A 13 -11.85 -7.56 -10.74
N THR A 14 -12.54 -7.64 -9.60
CA THR A 14 -12.06 -7.02 -8.35
C THR A 14 -10.73 -7.59 -7.90
N ARG A 15 -10.51 -8.91 -8.01
CA ARG A 15 -9.22 -9.54 -7.66
C ARG A 15 -8.10 -9.09 -8.59
N ALA A 16 -8.36 -8.94 -9.89
CA ALA A 16 -7.38 -8.44 -10.83
C ALA A 16 -6.92 -7.02 -10.47
N VAL A 17 -7.84 -6.13 -10.09
CA VAL A 17 -7.52 -4.77 -9.62
C VAL A 17 -6.66 -4.80 -8.35
N ILE A 18 -6.98 -5.66 -7.39
CA ILE A 18 -6.19 -5.84 -6.16
C ILE A 18 -4.78 -6.33 -6.50
N VAL A 19 -4.67 -7.33 -7.37
CA VAL A 19 -3.38 -7.90 -7.78
C VAL A 19 -2.52 -6.86 -8.50
N GLU A 20 -3.09 -6.08 -9.41
CA GLU A 20 -2.34 -5.01 -10.07
C GLU A 20 -1.93 -3.89 -9.12
N THR A 21 -2.81 -3.52 -8.18
CA THR A 21 -2.46 -2.55 -7.13
C THR A 21 -1.27 -3.06 -6.31
N LEU A 22 -1.27 -4.34 -5.91
CA LEU A 22 -0.18 -4.96 -5.14
C LEU A 22 1.10 -5.20 -5.96
N ARG A 23 1.07 -5.02 -7.29
CA ARG A 23 2.25 -5.09 -8.17
C ARG A 23 2.90 -3.73 -8.38
N ASP A 24 2.28 -2.65 -7.92
CA ASP A 24 2.87 -1.32 -7.98
C ASP A 24 4.21 -1.32 -7.22
N ARG A 25 5.26 -0.82 -7.89
CA ARG A 25 6.63 -0.87 -7.37
C ARG A 25 6.85 0.08 -6.20
N ILE A 26 6.18 1.24 -6.20
CA ILE A 26 6.27 2.21 -5.10
C ILE A 26 5.57 1.62 -3.88
N LEU A 27 4.37 1.06 -4.07
CA LEU A 27 3.62 0.37 -3.03
C LEU A 27 4.42 -0.79 -2.45
N SER A 28 5.08 -1.59 -3.30
CA SER A 28 5.94 -2.69 -2.85
C SER A 28 7.09 -2.20 -1.97
N ALA A 29 7.81 -1.16 -2.41
CA ALA A 29 8.90 -0.56 -1.65
C ALA A 29 8.42 0.03 -0.30
N LEU A 30 7.25 0.68 -0.28
CA LEU A 30 6.65 1.19 0.95
C LEU A 30 6.24 0.05 1.90
N LEU A 31 5.66 -1.03 1.38
CA LEU A 31 5.25 -2.17 2.20
C LEU A 31 6.43 -2.88 2.87
N GLU A 32 7.57 -3.02 2.17
CA GLU A 32 8.78 -3.68 2.68
C GLU A 32 9.28 -3.09 4.00
N ARG A 33 9.12 -1.78 4.19
CA ARG A 33 9.56 -1.05 5.39
C ARG A 33 8.41 -0.70 6.34
N SER A 34 7.17 -1.10 6.03
CA SER A 34 5.99 -0.73 6.81
C SER A 34 5.73 -1.68 7.98
N ASN A 35 4.90 -1.24 8.92
CA ASN A 35 4.35 -2.10 9.97
C ASN A 35 3.24 -3.04 9.45
N LEU A 36 2.98 -3.09 8.16
CA LEU A 36 1.93 -3.90 7.54
C LEU A 36 2.55 -4.99 6.67
N THR A 37 2.13 -6.24 6.90
CA THR A 37 2.34 -7.31 5.93
C THR A 37 1.49 -7.07 4.69
N ILE A 38 1.89 -7.63 3.55
CA ILE A 38 1.08 -7.58 2.32
C ILE A 38 -0.34 -8.10 2.52
N THR A 39 -0.54 -9.10 3.38
CA THR A 39 -1.86 -9.66 3.71
C THR A 39 -2.71 -8.68 4.51
N GLN A 40 -2.11 -7.95 5.45
CA GLN A 40 -2.80 -6.92 6.23
C GLN A 40 -3.19 -5.73 5.36
N PHE A 41 -2.28 -5.27 4.52
CA PHE A 41 -2.55 -4.17 3.59
C PHE A 41 -3.63 -4.55 2.55
N GLU A 42 -3.54 -5.73 1.94
CA GLU A 42 -4.56 -6.27 1.05
C GLU A 42 -5.95 -6.29 1.74
N THR A 43 -5.99 -6.68 3.02
CA THR A 43 -7.23 -6.71 3.81
C THR A 43 -7.81 -5.31 4.05
N LEU A 44 -6.95 -4.32 4.33
CA LEU A 44 -7.36 -2.91 4.44
C LEU A 44 -7.90 -2.36 3.11
N LEU A 45 -7.20 -2.67 2.01
CA LEU A 45 -7.60 -2.24 0.67
C LEU A 45 -9.00 -2.77 0.31
N VAL A 46 -9.25 -4.05 0.56
CA VAL A 46 -10.56 -4.67 0.34
C VAL A 46 -11.63 -4.08 1.27
N ASP A 47 -11.31 -3.85 2.54
CA ASP A 47 -12.25 -3.26 3.50
C ASP A 47 -12.67 -1.84 3.11
N GLN A 48 -11.72 -1.03 2.61
CA GLN A 48 -11.95 0.38 2.33
C GLN A 48 -12.46 0.64 0.91
N LEU A 49 -11.93 -0.07 -0.09
CA LEU A 49 -12.21 0.19 -1.51
C LEU A 49 -12.93 -0.98 -2.20
N GLY A 50 -13.10 -2.11 -1.53
CA GLY A 50 -13.69 -3.31 -2.16
C GLY A 50 -15.10 -3.08 -2.67
N HIS A 51 -15.88 -2.22 -2.03
CA HIS A 51 -17.21 -1.82 -2.50
C HIS A 51 -17.17 -1.17 -3.88
N ASP A 52 -16.27 -0.21 -4.05
CA ASP A 52 -16.11 0.56 -5.28
C ASP A 52 -15.48 -0.32 -6.37
N MET A 53 -14.45 -1.09 -6.02
CA MET A 53 -13.78 -2.04 -6.94
C MET A 53 -14.73 -3.14 -7.43
N ALA A 54 -15.74 -3.51 -6.64
CA ALA A 54 -16.76 -4.49 -7.02
C ALA A 54 -18.00 -3.85 -7.65
N ASN A 55 -18.08 -2.51 -7.63
CA ASN A 55 -19.27 -1.75 -7.99
C ASN A 55 -20.55 -2.27 -7.30
N LYS A 56 -20.43 -2.68 -6.03
CA LYS A 56 -21.55 -3.22 -5.23
C LYS A 56 -21.27 -3.23 -3.74
N ARG A 57 -22.32 -3.37 -2.94
CA ARG A 57 -22.18 -3.63 -1.51
C ARG A 57 -21.68 -5.06 -1.28
N LEU A 58 -20.59 -5.19 -0.52
CA LEU A 58 -19.95 -6.43 -0.11
C LEU A 58 -20.24 -6.71 1.36
N THR A 59 -20.50 -7.96 1.69
CA THR A 59 -20.47 -8.43 3.06
C THR A 59 -19.04 -8.74 3.50
N ARG A 60 -18.82 -8.94 4.80
CA ARG A 60 -17.54 -9.47 5.30
C ARG A 60 -17.19 -10.85 4.74
N GLY A 61 -18.21 -11.66 4.40
CA GLY A 61 -18.00 -12.93 3.73
C GLY A 61 -17.48 -12.74 2.31
N ASP A 62 -18.10 -11.83 1.56
CA ASP A 62 -17.69 -11.46 0.20
C ASP A 62 -16.24 -10.95 0.17
N MET A 63 -15.90 -10.02 1.07
CA MET A 63 -14.55 -9.47 1.20
C MET A 63 -13.50 -10.55 1.50
N ALA A 64 -13.86 -11.54 2.34
CA ALA A 64 -12.98 -12.64 2.66
C ALA A 64 -12.65 -13.55 1.45
N GLN A 65 -13.46 -13.51 0.38
CA GLN A 65 -13.21 -14.25 -0.86
C GLN A 65 -12.31 -13.50 -1.86
N LEU A 66 -12.03 -12.21 -1.64
CA LEU A 66 -11.30 -11.35 -2.58
C LEU A 66 -9.77 -11.41 -2.45
N ARG A 67 -9.21 -12.52 -1.97
CA ARG A 67 -7.76 -12.66 -1.78
C ARG A 67 -6.98 -12.77 -3.11
N ARG A 68 -5.72 -12.36 -3.17
CA ARG A 68 -4.85 -12.56 -4.34
C ARG A 68 -4.65 -14.03 -4.74
N ASP A 69 -4.68 -14.95 -3.78
CA ASP A 69 -4.31 -16.37 -3.94
C ASP A 69 -5.45 -17.31 -4.36
N GLN A 70 -6.59 -16.76 -4.80
CA GLN A 70 -7.77 -17.49 -5.29
C GLN A 70 -8.53 -18.37 -4.27
N ARG A 71 -7.89 -18.81 -3.19
CA ARG A 71 -8.48 -19.69 -2.18
C ARG A 71 -9.45 -18.99 -1.24
N GLY A 72 -9.32 -17.67 -1.08
CA GLY A 72 -10.10 -16.91 -0.11
C GLY A 72 -9.79 -17.34 1.33
N ILE A 73 -10.46 -16.72 2.30
CA ILE A 73 -10.33 -17.06 3.72
C ILE A 73 -11.69 -17.09 4.41
N SER A 74 -11.73 -17.60 5.64
CA SER A 74 -12.93 -17.50 6.46
C SER A 74 -13.19 -16.05 6.90
N ARG A 75 -14.46 -15.71 7.13
CA ARG A 75 -14.87 -14.41 7.69
C ARG A 75 -14.14 -14.06 9.00
N GLY A 76 -13.93 -15.08 9.86
CA GLY A 76 -13.20 -14.91 11.11
C GLY A 76 -11.72 -14.59 10.89
N SER A 77 -11.08 -15.23 9.91
CA SER A 77 -9.70 -14.93 9.54
C SER A 77 -9.56 -13.52 8.97
N PHE A 78 -10.48 -13.12 8.08
CA PHE A 78 -10.51 -11.77 7.51
C PHE A 78 -10.63 -10.72 8.63
N ASN A 79 -11.57 -10.89 9.55
CA ASN A 79 -11.77 -9.95 10.66
C ASN A 79 -10.54 -9.85 11.56
N ARG A 80 -9.88 -10.98 11.89
CA ARG A 80 -8.64 -10.93 12.70
C ARG A 80 -7.53 -10.19 11.98
N THR A 81 -7.31 -10.47 10.70
CA THR A 81 -6.31 -9.76 9.90
C THR A 81 -6.62 -8.27 9.80
N LEU A 82 -7.89 -7.89 9.61
CA LEU A 82 -8.33 -6.50 9.55
C LEU A 82 -8.09 -5.78 10.88
N THR A 83 -8.41 -6.40 12.01
CA THR A 83 -8.13 -5.85 13.34
C THR A 83 -6.63 -5.64 13.54
N GLN A 84 -5.80 -6.63 13.20
CA GLN A 84 -4.35 -6.49 13.32
C GLN A 84 -3.80 -5.37 12.42
N ALA A 85 -4.29 -5.29 11.18
CA ALA A 85 -3.88 -4.24 10.24
C ALA A 85 -4.23 -2.84 10.78
N ARG A 86 -5.45 -2.66 11.29
CA ARG A 86 -5.90 -1.40 11.90
C ARG A 86 -5.09 -1.06 13.15
N GLN A 87 -4.78 -2.02 14.00
CA GLN A 87 -3.94 -1.81 15.17
C GLN A 87 -2.55 -1.30 14.77
N ASN A 88 -1.89 -1.96 13.81
CA ASN A 88 -0.57 -1.54 13.33
C ASN A 88 -0.58 -0.12 12.73
N VAL A 89 -1.64 0.25 12.00
CA VAL A 89 -1.83 1.62 11.48
C VAL A 89 -2.01 2.62 12.62
N VAL A 90 -2.88 2.32 13.58
CA VAL A 90 -3.15 3.20 14.73
C VAL A 90 -1.90 3.42 15.55
N GLU A 91 -1.13 2.37 15.84
CA GLU A 91 0.14 2.46 16.58
C GLU A 91 1.16 3.30 15.82
N ALA A 92 1.33 3.08 14.51
CA ALA A 92 2.25 3.88 13.69
C ALA A 92 1.88 5.37 13.68
N ILE A 93 0.59 5.70 13.54
CA ILE A 93 0.10 7.08 13.60
C ILE A 93 0.36 7.68 14.99
N HIS A 94 0.07 6.94 16.07
CA HIS A 94 0.34 7.41 17.43
C HIS A 94 1.84 7.67 17.65
N THR A 95 2.73 6.84 17.10
CA THR A 95 4.18 7.09 17.16
C THR A 95 4.54 8.41 16.46
N ILE A 96 4.02 8.65 15.26
CA ILE A 96 4.28 9.92 14.54
C ILE A 96 3.76 11.11 15.35
N LEU A 97 2.54 11.03 15.90
CA LEU A 97 1.96 12.08 16.74
C LEU A 97 2.78 12.34 18.00
N LEU A 98 3.25 11.28 18.67
CA LEU A 98 4.10 11.38 19.85
C LEU A 98 5.42 12.11 19.53
N LEU A 99 6.08 11.74 18.43
CA LEU A 99 7.31 12.40 17.98
C LEU A 99 7.07 13.88 17.68
N GLY A 100 5.95 14.21 17.02
CA GLY A 100 5.56 15.60 16.73
C GLY A 100 5.29 16.40 18.00
N TYR A 101 4.55 15.82 18.95
CA TYR A 101 4.27 16.45 20.24
C TYR A 101 5.53 16.75 21.04
N CYS A 102 6.54 15.87 20.99
CA CYS A 102 7.82 16.07 21.64
C CYS A 102 8.77 17.02 20.87
N GLY A 103 8.37 17.56 19.72
CA GLY A 103 9.23 18.41 18.88
C GLY A 103 10.36 17.64 18.17
N LEU A 104 10.31 16.31 18.12
CA LEU A 104 11.36 15.49 17.51
C LEU A 104 11.25 15.44 15.98
N THR A 105 10.11 15.82 15.41
CA THR A 105 9.89 15.85 13.95
C THR A 105 10.76 16.86 13.21
N GLU A 106 11.25 17.89 13.90
CA GLU A 106 12.19 18.89 13.35
C GLU A 106 13.66 18.46 13.53
N SER A 107 13.91 17.29 14.14
CA SER A 107 15.26 16.74 14.21
C SER A 107 15.83 16.55 12.80
N PRO A 108 17.12 16.88 12.57
CA PRO A 108 17.79 16.60 11.30
C PRO A 108 17.69 15.15 10.84
N SER A 109 17.43 14.22 11.76
CA SER A 109 17.21 12.80 11.45
C SER A 109 15.82 12.48 10.87
N ILE A 110 14.79 13.27 11.21
CA ILE A 110 13.39 13.05 10.78
C ILE A 110 13.02 13.93 9.58
N ALA A 111 13.64 15.11 9.43
CA ALA A 111 13.41 16.00 8.29
C ALA A 111 13.46 15.32 6.90
N PRO A 112 14.42 14.41 6.61
CA PRO A 112 14.47 13.70 5.32
C PRO A 112 13.21 12.87 5.01
N PHE A 113 12.55 12.32 6.03
CA PHE A 113 11.30 11.57 5.84
C PHE A 113 10.13 12.48 5.47
N LEU A 114 10.06 13.68 6.07
CA LEU A 114 9.02 14.67 5.74
C LEU A 114 9.21 15.18 4.30
N GLU A 115 10.45 15.44 3.89
CA GLU A 115 10.77 15.81 2.51
C GLU A 115 10.43 14.70 1.52
N ALA A 116 10.81 13.44 1.82
CA ALA A 116 10.47 12.30 0.99
C ALA A 116 8.95 12.10 0.87
N SER A 117 8.19 12.34 1.93
CA SER A 117 6.72 12.30 1.92
C SER A 117 6.12 13.35 0.97
N GLU A 118 6.57 14.61 1.03
CA GLU A 118 6.06 15.66 0.15
C GLU A 118 6.48 15.45 -1.32
N ARG A 119 7.69 14.90 -1.54
CA ARG A 119 8.12 14.47 -2.88
C ARG A 119 7.25 13.34 -3.40
N LEU A 120 6.97 12.31 -2.62
CA LEU A 120 6.11 11.19 -3.02
C LEU A 120 4.72 11.69 -3.45
N LYS A 121 4.15 12.63 -2.70
CA LYS A 121 2.87 13.29 -3.03
C LYS A 121 2.95 14.10 -4.34
N THR A 122 4.02 14.86 -4.55
CA THR A 122 4.22 15.66 -5.77
C THR A 122 4.42 14.74 -6.99
N SER A 123 5.26 13.73 -6.87
CA SER A 123 5.56 12.78 -7.94
C SER A 123 4.36 11.88 -8.26
N THR A 124 3.46 11.60 -7.31
CA THR A 124 2.19 10.91 -7.60
C THR A 124 1.33 11.68 -8.62
N SER A 125 1.40 13.01 -8.61
CA SER A 125 0.70 13.84 -9.60
C SER A 125 1.37 13.72 -10.97
N GLN A 126 2.71 13.77 -11.01
CA GLN A 126 3.50 13.61 -12.25
C GLN A 126 3.37 12.20 -12.85
N LEU A 127 3.28 11.16 -12.02
CA LEU A 127 3.07 9.78 -12.46
C LEU A 127 1.74 9.61 -13.19
N ARG A 128 0.69 10.32 -12.74
CA ARG A 128 -0.62 10.29 -13.39
C ARG A 128 -0.57 10.85 -14.81
N ASP A 129 0.21 11.91 -15.01
CA ASP A 129 0.38 12.56 -16.30
C ASP A 129 1.30 11.76 -17.22
N ALA A 130 2.41 11.23 -16.68
CA ALA A 130 3.39 10.42 -17.41
C ALA A 130 2.85 9.06 -17.83
N ALA A 131 2.03 8.40 -17.00
CA ALA A 131 1.36 7.14 -17.33
C ALA A 131 0.47 7.25 -18.57
N GLN A 132 0.00 8.46 -18.90
CA GLN A 132 -0.84 8.72 -20.07
C GLN A 132 -0.04 9.07 -21.33
N SER A 133 1.26 9.38 -21.21
CA SER A 133 2.00 10.07 -22.27
C SER A 133 3.37 9.47 -22.62
N ASP A 134 4.12 8.89 -21.68
CA ASP A 134 5.43 8.27 -21.96
C ASP A 134 5.84 7.21 -20.90
N PRO A 135 5.84 5.91 -21.25
CA PRO A 135 6.26 4.82 -20.36
C PRO A 135 7.69 4.95 -19.81
N SER A 136 8.61 5.56 -20.56
CA SER A 136 10.02 5.74 -20.14
C SER A 136 10.17 6.82 -19.07
N VAL A 137 9.34 7.87 -19.13
CA VAL A 137 9.28 8.92 -18.11
C VAL A 137 8.64 8.38 -16.85
N TYR A 138 7.55 7.60 -16.99
CA TYR A 138 6.93 6.91 -15.86
C TYR A 138 7.95 6.05 -15.10
N GLN A 139 8.68 5.19 -15.81
CA GLN A 139 9.67 4.28 -15.21
C GLN A 139 10.77 5.04 -14.46
N ARG A 140 11.37 6.07 -15.07
CA ARG A 140 12.39 6.91 -14.43
C ARG A 140 11.87 7.62 -13.18
N THR A 141 10.62 8.10 -13.24
CA THR A 141 9.97 8.76 -12.09
C THR A 141 9.76 7.77 -10.94
N VAL A 142 9.28 6.56 -11.23
CA VAL A 142 9.14 5.49 -10.24
C VAL A 142 10.49 5.14 -9.59
N ASP A 143 11.54 4.97 -10.40
CA ASP A 143 12.88 4.64 -9.89
C ASP A 143 13.43 5.74 -8.97
N SER A 144 13.28 7.01 -9.38
CA SER A 144 13.70 8.16 -8.56
C SER A 144 12.95 8.25 -7.23
N ILE A 145 11.65 7.94 -7.19
CA ILE A 145 10.87 7.92 -5.94
C ILE A 145 11.39 6.83 -5.00
N ILE A 146 11.63 5.62 -5.53
CA ILE A 146 12.11 4.49 -4.72
C ILE A 146 13.50 4.81 -4.13
N GLU A 147 14.38 5.41 -4.93
CA GLU A 147 15.70 5.85 -4.47
C GLU A 147 15.60 6.92 -3.36
N ASP A 148 14.71 7.91 -3.52
CA ASP A 148 14.46 8.93 -2.49
C ASP A 148 13.96 8.32 -1.18
N LEU A 149 13.06 7.33 -1.25
CA LEU A 149 12.56 6.61 -0.07
C LEU A 149 13.67 5.85 0.66
N GLU A 150 14.54 5.16 -0.09
CA GLU A 150 15.67 4.43 0.51
C GLU A 150 16.69 5.40 1.12
N ASN A 151 16.99 6.50 0.44
CA ASN A 151 17.89 7.53 0.97
C ASN A 151 17.36 8.15 2.26
N ALA A 152 16.06 8.45 2.33
CA ALA A 152 15.42 8.94 3.55
C ALA A 152 15.52 7.91 4.68
N PHE A 153 15.26 6.64 4.39
CA PHE A 153 15.42 5.55 5.34
C PHE A 153 16.83 5.46 5.91
N GLN A 154 17.84 5.45 5.04
CA GLN A 154 19.25 5.39 5.46
C GLN A 154 19.67 6.62 6.28
N ALA A 155 19.11 7.81 6.01
CA ALA A 155 19.40 9.01 6.78
C ALA A 155 18.92 8.90 8.24
N LEU A 156 17.74 8.31 8.49
CA LEU A 156 17.20 8.11 9.84
C LEU A 156 17.84 6.93 10.57
N PHE A 157 18.11 5.82 9.86
CA PHE A 157 18.71 4.63 10.44
C PHE A 157 20.23 4.77 10.68
N GLY A 158 20.85 5.70 9.95
CA GLY A 158 22.26 6.07 10.03
C GLY A 158 23.11 5.39 8.96
N ARG A 159 23.87 6.18 8.19
CA ARG A 159 25.15 5.70 7.63
C ARG A 159 26.01 5.28 8.81
N ASN A 160 26.47 4.02 8.82
CA ASN A 160 27.49 3.46 9.73
C ASN A 160 27.83 4.36 10.92
N ARG A 161 27.13 4.15 12.05
CA ARG A 161 27.78 4.44 13.33
C ARG A 161 28.98 3.50 13.42
N ASP A 162 30.16 4.07 13.20
CA ASP A 162 31.47 3.53 13.54
C ASP A 162 31.92 2.26 12.79
N THR A 163 32.62 2.47 11.66
CA THR A 163 33.88 1.77 11.35
C THR A 163 34.85 2.74 10.69
#